data_AF-A0A847HD68-F1
#
_entry.id   AF-A0A847HD68-F1
#
_cell.length_a   1.000
_cell.length_b   1.000
_cell.length_c   1.000
_cell.angle_alpha   90.00
_cell.angle_beta   90.00
_cell.angle_gamma   90.00
#
_symmetry.space_group_name_H-M   'P 1'
#
loop_
_entity.id
_entity.type
_entity.pdbx_description
1 polymer ?
#
loop_
_entity_poly.entity_id
_entity_poly.type
_entity_poly.pdbx_seq_one_letter_code
_entity_poly.pdbx_strand_id
1 'polypeptide(L)'
;FGTGLTSAPQDNPPLIVIFLAAAIAICALVLPGVSGSFFLLAVGLYAPVMGAISDREWPVIFTFMAGALVGIALFIRVLTWALEKHRTISLTLMAGLMLGSLRSLWPWQSDTADLLSPGGNVLAIVGLVVLGAVIVAVFIVADRVATTRRESEIIAEILPA
;
A
#
# COMPACT_ATOMS: atom_id res chain seq x y z
N PHE A 1 2.79 14.98 -33.63
CA PHE A 1 3.80 14.29 -32.79
C PHE A 1 3.83 14.98 -31.43
N GLY A 2 3.48 14.26 -30.36
CA GLY A 2 3.60 14.73 -28.97
C GLY A 2 2.30 15.29 -28.37
N THR A 3 1.91 14.76 -27.21
CA THR A 3 0.77 15.14 -26.33
C THR A 3 -0.59 14.50 -26.61
N GLY A 4 -0.60 13.21 -26.98
CA GLY A 4 -1.74 12.34 -26.68
C GLY A 4 -1.40 11.50 -25.45
N LEU A 5 -1.87 11.89 -24.27
CA LEU A 5 -2.08 10.95 -23.15
C LEU A 5 -3.23 10.03 -23.56
N THR A 6 -3.04 9.22 -24.60
CA THR A 6 -4.12 8.42 -25.15
C THR A 6 -4.35 7.26 -24.19
N SER A 7 -5.43 7.30 -23.44
CA SER A 7 -6.07 6.13 -22.82
C SER A 7 -6.68 5.18 -23.88
N ALA A 8 -6.19 5.24 -25.12
CA ALA A 8 -6.56 4.31 -26.16
C ALA A 8 -5.85 2.98 -25.84
N PRO A 9 -6.58 1.85 -25.78
CA PRO A 9 -5.98 0.53 -25.66
C PRO A 9 -4.90 0.38 -26.72
N GLN A 10 -3.65 0.23 -26.29
CA GLN A 10 -2.55 0.03 -27.22
C GLN A 10 -2.49 -1.47 -27.53
N ASP A 11 -2.91 -1.87 -28.73
CA ASP A 11 -2.99 -3.28 -29.13
C ASP A 11 -1.62 -4.00 -29.09
N ASN A 12 -0.51 -3.26 -29.20
CA ASN A 12 0.85 -3.79 -29.11
C ASN A 12 1.79 -2.79 -28.41
N PRO A 13 1.79 -2.72 -27.07
CA PRO A 13 2.71 -1.85 -26.36
C PRO A 13 4.13 -2.42 -26.43
N PRO A 14 5.17 -1.57 -26.60
CA PRO A 14 6.54 -2.04 -26.56
C PRO A 14 6.86 -2.72 -25.22
N LEU A 15 7.62 -3.82 -25.24
CA LEU A 15 8.03 -4.54 -24.03
C LEU A 15 8.71 -3.60 -22.99
N ILE A 16 9.48 -2.61 -23.44
CA ILE A 16 10.11 -1.62 -22.56
C ILE A 16 9.07 -0.78 -21.80
N VAL A 17 7.93 -0.45 -22.42
CA VAL A 17 6.85 0.32 -21.81
C VAL A 17 6.16 -0.53 -20.76
N ILE A 18 5.90 -1.81 -21.05
CA ILE A 18 5.34 -2.76 -20.08
C ILE A 18 6.29 -2.94 -18.89
N PHE A 19 7.59 -3.06 -19.13
CA PHE A 19 8.61 -3.15 -18.08
C PHE A 19 8.59 -1.92 -17.16
N LEU A 20 8.66 -0.71 -17.73
CA LEU A 20 8.65 0.53 -16.96
C LEU A 20 7.32 0.76 -16.24
N ALA A 21 6.20 0.46 -16.91
CA ALA A 21 4.89 0.56 -16.31
C ALA A 21 4.71 -0.43 -15.16
N ALA A 22 5.20 -1.66 -15.28
CA ALA A 22 5.20 -2.64 -14.19
C ALA A 22 6.06 -2.17 -13.01
N ALA A 23 7.24 -1.60 -13.29
CA ALA A 23 8.11 -1.05 -12.27
C ALA A 23 7.47 0.12 -11.49
N ILE A 24 6.71 0.99 -12.17
CA ILE A 24 6.00 2.10 -11.50
C ILE A 24 4.73 1.58 -10.80
N ALA A 25 3.97 0.70 -11.44
CA ALA A 25 2.74 0.13 -10.89
C ALA A 25 3.00 -0.61 -9.56
N ILE A 26 4.12 -1.33 -9.46
CA ILE A 26 4.48 -2.01 -8.23
C ILE A 26 4.93 -1.05 -7.13
N CYS A 27 5.60 0.06 -7.48
CA CYS A 27 5.92 1.11 -6.53
C CYS A 27 4.64 1.77 -5.98
N ALA A 28 3.66 1.99 -6.85
CA ALA A 28 2.34 2.50 -6.49
C ALA A 28 1.61 1.56 -5.51
N LEU A 29 1.77 0.24 -5.62
CA LEU A 29 1.18 -0.72 -4.67
C LEU A 29 1.79 -0.68 -3.27
N VAL A 30 3.06 -0.30 -3.13
CA VAL A 30 3.73 -0.25 -1.82
C VAL A 30 3.42 1.04 -1.07
N LEU A 31 3.08 2.12 -1.78
CA LEU A 31 2.70 3.39 -1.18
C LEU A 31 1.30 3.28 -0.51
N PRO A 32 1.14 3.73 0.74
CA PRO A 32 -0.15 3.67 1.43
C PRO A 32 -1.19 4.53 0.70
N GLY A 33 -2.29 3.89 0.29
CA GLY A 33 -3.43 4.56 -0.35
C GLY A 33 -3.32 4.73 -1.87
N VAL A 34 -2.31 4.17 -2.53
CA VAL A 34 -2.18 4.20 -4.00
C VAL A 34 -2.40 2.79 -4.58
N SER A 35 -3.16 2.68 -5.68
CA SER A 35 -3.47 1.40 -6.32
C SER A 35 -2.73 1.23 -7.65
N GLY A 36 -1.92 0.17 -7.78
CA GLY A 36 -1.18 -0.12 -9.02
C GLY A 36 -2.06 -0.54 -10.20
N SER A 37 -3.21 -1.18 -9.96
CA SER A 37 -4.15 -1.54 -11.03
C SER A 37 -4.81 -0.31 -11.63
N PHE A 38 -5.15 0.68 -10.79
CA PHE A 38 -5.66 1.97 -11.26
C PHE A 38 -4.60 2.72 -12.07
N PHE A 39 -3.33 2.66 -11.67
CA PHE A 39 -2.23 3.22 -12.46
C PHE A 39 -2.14 2.57 -13.85
N LEU A 40 -2.20 1.23 -13.95
CA LEU A 40 -2.19 0.54 -15.25
C LEU A 40 -3.41 0.91 -16.11
N LEU A 41 -4.58 1.10 -15.51
CA LEU A 41 -5.78 1.59 -16.20
C LEU A 41 -5.56 3.01 -16.74
N ALA A 42 -5.03 3.92 -15.92
CA ALA A 42 -4.78 5.31 -16.30
C ALA A 42 -3.79 5.43 -17.47
N VAL A 43 -2.77 4.57 -17.50
CA VAL A 43 -1.77 4.51 -18.58
C VAL A 43 -2.25 3.69 -19.79
N GLY A 44 -3.43 3.06 -19.73
CA GLY A 44 -4.00 2.27 -20.84
C GLY A 44 -3.37 0.89 -21.04
N LEU A 45 -2.57 0.42 -20.08
CA LEU A 45 -1.84 -0.85 -20.15
C LEU A 45 -2.53 -2.00 -19.43
N TYR A 46 -3.63 -1.73 -18.72
CA TYR A 46 -4.41 -2.77 -18.05
C TYR A 46 -4.93 -3.82 -19.04
N ALA A 47 -5.55 -3.41 -20.15
CA ALA A 47 -6.11 -4.34 -21.14
C ALA A 47 -5.03 -5.20 -21.83
N PRO A 48 -3.90 -4.63 -22.32
CA PRO A 48 -2.80 -5.43 -22.89
C PRO A 48 -2.18 -6.43 -21.91
N VAL A 49 -1.98 -6.04 -20.65
CA VAL A 49 -1.42 -6.94 -19.62
C VAL A 49 -2.41 -8.05 -19.26
N MET A 50 -3.69 -7.73 -19.12
CA MET A 50 -4.73 -8.73 -18.84
C MET A 50 -4.95 -9.68 -20.03
N GLY A 51 -4.91 -9.17 -21.26
CA GLY A 51 -4.94 -9.97 -22.49
C GLY A 51 -3.77 -10.95 -22.54
N ALA A 52 -2.55 -10.47 -22.35
CA ALA A 52 -1.35 -11.30 -22.31
C ALA A 52 -1.42 -12.41 -21.24
N ILE A 53 -2.04 -12.16 -20.09
CA ILE A 53 -2.25 -13.18 -19.04
C ILE A 53 -3.27 -14.22 -19.51
N SER A 54 -4.38 -13.78 -20.10
CA SER A 54 -5.44 -14.65 -20.63
C SER A 54 -4.92 -15.55 -21.76
N ASP A 55 -4.16 -14.97 -22.68
CA ASP A 55 -3.63 -15.64 -23.87
C ASP A 55 -2.29 -16.34 -23.61
N ARG A 56 -1.80 -16.27 -22.37
CA ARG A 56 -0.55 -16.88 -21.90
C ARG A 56 0.66 -16.46 -22.75
N GLU A 57 0.72 -15.17 -23.06
CA GLU A 57 1.85 -14.54 -23.72
C GLU A 57 3.05 -14.43 -22.77
N TRP A 58 3.82 -15.51 -22.68
CA TRP A 58 5.00 -15.60 -21.81
C TRP A 58 5.99 -14.43 -21.93
N PRO A 59 6.30 -13.88 -23.13
CA PRO A 59 7.25 -12.77 -23.23
C PRO A 59 6.79 -11.51 -22.49
N VAL A 60 5.49 -11.20 -22.58
CA VAL A 60 4.89 -10.04 -21.90
C VAL A 60 4.86 -10.28 -20.39
N ILE A 61 4.46 -11.47 -19.96
CA ILE A 61 4.40 -11.85 -18.53
C ILE A 61 5.80 -11.78 -17.90
N PHE A 62 6.81 -12.37 -18.52
CA PHE A 62 8.19 -12.33 -18.00
C PHE A 62 8.74 -10.90 -17.94
N THR A 63 8.45 -10.09 -18.96
CA THR A 63 8.86 -8.68 -18.98
C THR A 63 8.18 -7.88 -17.87
N PHE A 64 6.88 -8.08 -17.67
CA PHE A 64 6.11 -7.46 -16.60
C PHE A 64 6.65 -7.87 -15.22
N MET A 65 6.90 -9.17 -15.01
CA MET A 65 7.48 -9.69 -13.77
C MET A 65 8.89 -9.13 -13.51
N ALA A 66 9.74 -9.08 -14.53
CA ALA A 66 11.07 -8.49 -14.41
C ALA A 66 10.99 -7.00 -14.02
N GLY A 67 10.08 -6.24 -14.64
CA GLY A 67 9.82 -4.85 -14.30
C GLY A 67 9.34 -4.69 -12.86
N ALA A 68 8.40 -5.53 -12.43
CA ALA A 68 7.90 -5.52 -11.05
C ALA A 68 9.00 -5.87 -10.03
N LEU A 69 9.84 -6.87 -10.29
CA LEU A 69 10.93 -7.23 -9.39
C LEU A 69 11.97 -6.12 -9.26
N VAL A 70 12.39 -5.53 -10.39
CA VAL A 70 13.33 -4.40 -10.39
C VAL A 70 12.72 -3.18 -9.71
N GLY A 71 11.45 -2.88 -9.98
CA GLY A 71 10.70 -1.80 -9.34
C GLY A 71 10.66 -1.95 -7.82
N ILE A 72 10.32 -3.13 -7.31
CA ILE A 72 10.32 -3.42 -5.87
C ILE A 72 11.72 -3.25 -5.28
N ALA A 73 12.75 -3.85 -5.90
CA ALA A 73 14.11 -3.79 -5.37
C ALA A 73 14.62 -2.35 -5.25
N LEU A 74 14.36 -1.51 -6.26
CA LEU A 74 14.70 -0.09 -6.24
C LEU A 74 13.87 0.66 -5.19
N PHE A 75 12.57 0.42 -5.14
CA PHE A 75 11.67 1.10 -4.23
C PHE A 75 11.98 0.80 -2.76
N ILE A 76 12.25 -0.45 -2.41
CA ILE A 76 12.68 -0.83 -1.06
C ILE A 76 13.91 -0.01 -0.66
N ARG A 77 14.89 0.12 -1.55
CA ARG A 77 16.13 0.86 -1.26
C ARG A 77 15.86 2.35 -1.03
N VAL A 78 14.97 2.95 -1.82
CA VAL A 78 14.52 4.35 -1.65
C VAL A 78 13.74 4.52 -0.35
N LEU A 79 12.83 3.60 -0.04
CA LEU A 79 12.01 3.65 1.16
C LEU A 79 12.86 3.49 2.43
N THR A 80 13.79 2.54 2.44
CA THR A 80 14.74 2.37 3.54
C THR A 80 15.55 3.64 3.74
N TRP A 81 16.09 4.21 2.66
CA TRP A 81 16.83 5.48 2.74
C TRP A 81 15.98 6.64 3.29
N ALA A 82 14.72 6.76 2.84
CA ALA A 82 13.78 7.77 3.31
C ALA A 82 13.39 7.57 4.78
N LEU A 83 13.28 6.33 5.25
CA LEU A 83 13.00 6.00 6.65
C LEU A 83 14.22 6.20 7.55
N GLU A 84 15.43 5.93 7.08
CA GLU A 84 16.67 6.14 7.83
C GLU A 84 17.02 7.63 7.95
N LYS A 85 16.97 8.38 6.84
CA LYS A 85 17.40 9.78 6.80
C LYS A 85 16.30 10.78 7.15
N HIS A 86 15.04 10.47 6.83
CA HIS A 86 13.90 11.37 7.00
C HIS A 86 12.73 10.72 7.76
N ARG A 87 13.04 9.90 8.79
CA ARG A 87 12.07 9.10 9.55
C ARG A 87 10.79 9.84 9.91
N THR A 88 10.91 11.02 10.54
CA THR A 88 9.73 11.78 11.00
C THR A 88 8.82 12.21 9.86
N ILE A 89 9.39 12.69 8.75
CA ILE A 89 8.62 13.15 7.58
C ILE A 89 7.94 11.96 6.92
N SER A 90 8.68 10.87 6.69
CA SER A 90 8.17 9.65 6.08
C SER A 90 7.01 9.05 6.88
N LEU A 91 7.14 8.94 8.21
CA LEU A 91 6.08 8.45 9.08
C LEU A 91 4.87 9.38 9.10
N THR A 92 5.07 10.70 9.15
CA THR A 92 3.97 11.68 9.15
C THR A 92 3.22 11.66 7.81
N LEU A 93 3.92 11.49 6.69
CA LEU A 93 3.32 11.39 5.36
C LEU A 93 2.46 10.13 5.25
N MET A 94 3.00 8.97 5.66
CA MET A 94 2.25 7.71 5.66
C MET A 94 1.02 7.77 6.59
N ALA A 95 1.18 8.33 7.79
CA ALA A 95 0.06 8.55 8.71
C ALA A 95 -0.99 9.48 8.09
N GLY A 96 -0.58 10.57 7.44
CA GLY A 96 -1.48 11.49 6.74
C GLY A 96 -2.25 10.82 5.60
N LEU A 97 -1.57 10.01 4.77
CA LEU A 97 -2.22 9.24 3.69
C LEU A 97 -3.22 8.21 4.24
N MET A 98 -2.87 7.50 5.32
CA MET A 98 -3.76 6.57 6.01
C MET A 98 -4.97 7.27 6.64
N LEU A 99 -4.77 8.43 7.27
CA LEU A 99 -5.86 9.25 7.79
C LEU A 99 -6.76 9.77 6.67
N GLY A 100 -6.18 10.13 5.52
CA GLY A 100 -6.93 10.52 4.33
C GLY A 100 -7.83 9.39 3.78
N SER A 101 -7.32 8.15 3.74
CA SER A 101 -8.11 7.00 3.26
C SER A 101 -9.24 6.61 4.22
N LEU A 102 -9.14 6.95 5.51
CA LEU A 102 -10.20 6.71 6.49
C LEU A 102 -11.51 7.41 6.12
N ARG A 103 -11.46 8.56 5.45
CA ARG A 103 -12.66 9.25 4.92
C ARG A 103 -13.41 8.40 3.90
N SER A 104 -12.71 7.58 3.12
CA SER A 104 -13.30 6.66 2.14
C SER A 104 -13.98 5.48 2.83
N LEU A 105 -13.42 5.00 3.95
CA LEU A 105 -13.99 3.92 4.75
C LEU A 105 -15.14 4.37 5.67
N TRP A 106 -15.57 5.63 5.62
CA TRP A 106 -16.63 6.12 6.48
C TRP A 106 -17.97 5.40 6.19
N PRO A 107 -18.62 4.78 7.18
CA PRO A 107 -19.69 3.81 6.94
C PRO A 107 -21.01 4.43 6.48
N TRP A 108 -21.22 5.73 6.70
CA TRP A 108 -22.43 6.45 6.28
C TRP A 108 -22.14 7.32 5.07
N GLN A 109 -21.99 6.68 3.92
CA GLN A 109 -21.79 7.34 2.63
C GLN A 109 -22.78 6.80 1.60
N SER A 110 -23.27 7.67 0.73
CA SER A 110 -23.96 7.26 -0.50
C SER A 110 -22.95 6.75 -1.55
N ASP A 111 -23.44 6.12 -2.62
CA ASP A 111 -22.61 5.74 -3.78
C ASP A 111 -21.90 6.93 -4.44
N THR A 112 -22.39 8.16 -4.19
CA THR A 112 -21.81 9.44 -4.65
C THR A 112 -20.88 10.09 -3.63
N ALA A 113 -20.52 9.39 -2.54
CA ALA A 113 -19.69 9.87 -1.43
C ALA A 113 -20.29 11.02 -0.59
N ASP A 114 -21.61 11.22 -0.66
CA ASP A 114 -22.32 12.17 0.20
C ASP A 114 -22.38 11.63 1.63
N LEU A 115 -22.12 12.51 2.59
CA LEU A 115 -22.17 12.17 4.01
C LEU A 115 -23.63 12.03 4.44
N LEU A 116 -24.05 10.79 4.70
CA LEU A 116 -25.38 10.49 5.21
C LEU A 116 -25.40 10.61 6.74
N SER A 117 -26.55 10.97 7.29
CA SER A 117 -26.75 10.99 8.74
C SER A 117 -26.55 9.59 9.32
N PRO A 118 -25.90 9.44 10.50
CA PRO A 118 -25.67 8.13 11.10
C PRO A 118 -27.00 7.38 11.34
N GLY A 119 -27.22 6.28 10.62
CA GLY A 119 -28.42 5.45 10.73
C GLY A 119 -28.37 4.44 11.89
N GLY A 120 -29.37 3.53 11.99
CA GLY A 120 -29.53 2.59 13.13
C GLY A 120 -28.36 1.65 13.45
N ASN A 121 -27.35 1.54 12.58
CA ASN A 121 -26.16 0.70 12.77
C ASN A 121 -25.03 1.37 13.57
N VAL A 122 -25.24 2.57 14.11
CA VAL A 122 -24.24 3.30 14.93
C VAL A 122 -23.70 2.45 16.05
N LEU A 123 -24.56 1.74 16.78
CA LEU A 123 -24.10 0.93 17.92
C LEU A 123 -23.15 -0.19 17.49
N ALA A 124 -23.44 -0.88 16.38
CA ALA A 124 -22.60 -1.95 15.86
C ALA A 124 -21.25 -1.42 15.35
N ILE A 125 -21.26 -0.28 14.64
CA ILE A 125 -20.05 0.36 14.12
C ILE A 125 -19.18 0.86 15.27
N VAL A 126 -19.76 1.58 16.23
CA VAL A 126 -19.03 2.05 17.42
C VAL A 126 -18.51 0.86 18.23
N GLY A 127 -19.29 -0.22 18.36
CA GLY A 127 -18.85 -1.47 18.99
C GLY A 127 -17.62 -2.07 18.31
N LEU A 128 -17.60 -2.15 16.98
CA LEU A 128 -16.45 -2.63 16.21
C LEU A 128 -15.23 -1.70 16.33
N VAL A 129 -15.42 -0.38 16.32
CA VAL A 129 -14.35 0.61 16.53
C VAL A 129 -13.73 0.46 17.92
N VAL A 130 -14.56 0.33 18.96
CA VAL A 130 -14.10 0.13 20.34
C VAL A 130 -13.36 -1.21 20.46
N LEU A 131 -13.90 -2.28 19.87
CA LEU A 131 -13.26 -3.59 19.85
C LEU A 131 -11.89 -3.53 19.17
N GLY A 132 -11.78 -2.87 18.01
CA GLY A 132 -10.51 -2.63 17.33
C GLY A 132 -9.53 -1.84 18.19
N ALA A 133 -9.98 -0.77 18.83
CA ALA A 133 -9.15 0.05 19.73
C ALA A 133 -8.65 -0.75 20.94
N VAL A 134 -9.48 -1.62 21.52
CA VAL A 134 -9.11 -2.52 22.62
C VAL A 134 -8.04 -3.52 22.16
N ILE A 135 -8.20 -4.15 21.00
CA ILE A 135 -7.20 -5.08 20.44
C ILE A 135 -5.85 -4.39 20.29
N VAL A 136 -5.83 -3.19 19.70
CA VAL A 136 -4.59 -2.40 19.53
C VAL A 136 -3.98 -2.03 20.87
N ALA A 137 -4.79 -1.58 21.84
CA ALA A 137 -4.31 -1.23 23.17
C ALA A 137 -3.69 -2.44 23.91
N VAL A 138 -4.33 -3.60 23.84
CA VAL A 138 -3.80 -4.86 24.41
C VAL A 138 -2.48 -5.23 23.75
N PHE A 139 -2.38 -5.13 22.43
CA PHE A 139 -1.14 -5.44 21.71
C PHE A 139 0.00 -4.51 22.11
N ILE A 140 -0.27 -3.20 22.25
CA ILE A 140 0.71 -2.21 22.71
C ILE A 140 1.16 -2.51 24.14
N VAL A 141 0.24 -2.84 25.05
CA VAL A 141 0.59 -3.19 26.44
C VAL A 141 1.39 -4.48 26.49
N ALA A 142 1.02 -5.50 25.70
CA ALA A 142 1.76 -6.75 25.62
C ALA A 142 3.20 -6.54 25.12
N ASP A 143 3.39 -5.75 24.07
CA ASP A 143 4.72 -5.42 23.52
C ASP A 143 5.57 -4.61 24.52
N ARG A 144 4.95 -3.64 25.21
CA ARG A 144 5.59 -2.88 26.29
C ARG A 144 6.05 -3.77 27.45
N VAL A 145 5.22 -4.72 27.87
CA VAL A 145 5.56 -5.64 28.98
C VAL A 145 6.64 -6.64 28.53
N ALA A 146 6.56 -7.17 27.32
CA ALA A 146 7.53 -8.11 26.78
C ALA A 146 8.94 -7.50 26.66
N THR A 147 9.04 -6.24 26.21
CA THR A 147 10.31 -5.53 26.08
C THR A 147 10.98 -5.26 27.44
N THR A 148 10.24 -4.76 28.44
CA THR A 148 10.79 -4.54 29.79
C THR A 148 11.26 -5.84 30.47
N ARG A 149 10.53 -6.94 30.27
CA ARG A 149 10.88 -8.23 30.88
C ARG A 149 12.20 -8.78 30.34
N ARG A 150 12.41 -8.65 29.03
CA ARG A 150 13.64 -9.06 28.34
C ARG A 150 14.87 -8.28 28.82
N GLU A 151 14.69 -6.98 29.07
CA GLU A 151 15.74 -6.11 29.59
C GLU A 151 16.15 -6.50 31.02
N SER A 152 15.17 -6.84 31.88
CA SER A 152 15.45 -7.31 33.25
C SER A 152 16.17 -8.66 33.31
N GLU A 153 15.86 -9.58 32.38
CA GLU A 153 16.49 -10.90 32.31
C GLU A 153 17.96 -10.80 31.87
N ILE A 154 18.25 -9.95 30.89
CA ILE A 154 19.63 -9.67 30.43
C ILE A 154 20.48 -9.04 31.54
N ILE A 155 19.92 -8.08 32.31
CA ILE A 155 20.65 -7.44 33.42
C ILE A 155 20.97 -8.45 34.53
N ALA A 156 20.03 -9.36 34.83
CA ALA A 156 20.22 -10.41 35.83
C ALA A 156 21.29 -11.44 35.42
N GLU A 157 21.46 -11.70 34.12
CA GLU A 157 22.49 -12.59 33.60
C GLU A 157 23.90 -11.95 33.58
N ILE A 158 24.00 -10.64 33.30
CA ILE A 158 25.28 -9.92 33.18
C ILE A 158 25.90 -9.56 34.55
N LEU A 159 25.08 -9.39 35.59
CA LEU A 159 25.55 -9.07 36.96
C LEU A 159 25.25 -10.24 37.91
N PRO A 160 26.06 -11.33 37.89
CA PRO A 160 25.97 -12.34 38.94
C PRO A 160 26.39 -11.71 40.27
N ALA A 161 25.50 -11.77 41.25
CA ALA A 161 25.68 -11.29 42.62
C ALA A 161 26.83 -11.99 43.35
#